data_AF-A0A6C0JZ04-F1
#
_entry.id   AF-A0A6C0JZ04-F1
#
_cell.length_a   1.000
_cell.length_b   1.000
_cell.length_c   1.000
_cell.angle_alpha   90.00
_cell.angle_beta   90.00
_cell.angle_gamma   90.00
#
_symmetry.space_group_name_H-M   'P 1'
#
loop_
_entity.id
_entity.type
_entity.pdbx_description
1 polymer ?
#
loop_
_entity_poly.entity_id
_entity_poly.type
_entity_poly.pdbx_seq_one_letter_code
_entity_poly.pdbx_strand_id
1 'polypeptide(L)'
;MSREEMPAKDEMGDVIDYLEEDPEIPTQRYAIISFLSPEKVIQQKEKFYVRKFIEWLEYDWKVKGMEHLMAFISKKYSIKVDDLMNDMQEFTKVHNEDIRKTDVQESWEVFLLKNEKELENLFSETVGFRTNVRGVKVRRVFANLEECQNYTKVMQRKYPRDNLYIGKVGCWLPWDPSEHLLPEVEYAEKELNELMRKYKENEANRDMFFEEEKRQKLEAQKKENAERRKHQQVLENPPVHPSEGAIRDL
;
A
#
# COMPACT_ATOMS: atom_id res chain seq x y z
N MET A 1 7.03 -15.15 -15.37
CA MET A 1 7.49 -15.65 -14.07
C MET A 1 6.40 -15.32 -13.08
N SER A 2 5.71 -16.33 -12.56
CA SER A 2 4.79 -16.18 -11.42
C SER A 2 5.55 -15.45 -10.31
N ARG A 3 4.98 -14.39 -9.77
CA ARG A 3 5.56 -13.71 -8.61
C ARG A 3 5.32 -14.62 -7.41
N GLU A 4 6.34 -15.34 -7.00
CA GLU A 4 6.29 -16.17 -5.79
C GLU A 4 6.02 -15.26 -4.58
N GLU A 5 5.11 -15.67 -3.70
CA GLU A 5 4.86 -14.97 -2.45
C GLU A 5 6.06 -15.16 -1.51
N MET A 6 6.63 -14.06 -1.02
CA MET A 6 7.75 -14.13 -0.08
C MET A 6 7.26 -14.68 1.27
N PRO A 7 7.91 -15.71 1.83
CA PRO A 7 7.47 -16.34 3.08
C PRO A 7 7.54 -15.36 4.25
N ALA A 8 6.53 -15.37 5.13
CA ALA A 8 6.50 -14.47 6.28
C ALA A 8 7.43 -14.91 7.44
N LYS A 9 7.82 -16.19 7.45
CA LYS A 9 8.65 -16.79 8.49
C LYS A 9 9.67 -17.73 7.88
N ASP A 10 10.84 -17.83 8.51
CA ASP A 10 11.86 -18.79 8.13
C ASP A 10 11.50 -20.21 8.59
N GLU A 11 12.36 -21.18 8.25
CA GLU A 11 12.20 -22.58 8.64
C GLU A 11 12.25 -22.81 10.17
N MET A 12 12.73 -21.81 10.93
CA MET A 12 12.82 -21.82 12.39
C MET A 12 11.65 -21.10 13.08
N GLY A 13 10.80 -20.39 12.32
CA GLY A 13 9.61 -19.70 12.82
C GLY A 13 9.82 -18.22 13.15
N ASP A 14 11.01 -17.68 12.89
CA ASP A 14 11.34 -16.27 13.07
C ASP A 14 10.82 -15.43 11.89
N VAL A 15 10.42 -14.19 12.17
CA VAL A 15 9.93 -13.27 11.14
C VAL A 15 11.10 -12.84 10.26
N ILE A 16 10.98 -13.06 8.95
CA ILE A 16 12.03 -12.69 8.01
C ILE A 16 11.98 -11.18 7.78
N ASP A 17 13.08 -10.49 8.10
CA ASP A 17 13.29 -9.12 7.68
C ASP A 17 13.91 -9.09 6.28
N TYR A 18 13.19 -8.50 5.34
CA TYR A 18 13.64 -8.32 3.96
C TYR A 18 14.31 -6.95 3.74
N LEU A 19 14.33 -6.09 4.75
CA LEU A 19 14.80 -4.71 4.66
C LEU A 19 16.27 -4.55 5.07
N GLU A 20 17.13 -5.48 4.65
CA GLU A 20 18.57 -5.37 4.87
C GLU A 20 19.14 -4.14 4.14
N GLU A 21 19.96 -3.35 4.83
CA GLU A 21 20.60 -2.16 4.28
C GLU A 21 22.03 -2.46 3.83
N ASP A 22 22.41 -1.96 2.66
CA ASP A 22 23.78 -2.05 2.18
C ASP A 22 24.71 -1.12 2.96
N PRO A 23 26.01 -1.48 3.11
CA PRO A 23 27.00 -0.58 3.68
C PRO A 23 27.12 0.72 2.88
N GLU A 24 27.17 1.84 3.60
CA GLU A 24 27.24 3.16 2.97
C GLU A 24 28.56 3.35 2.19
N ILE A 25 28.44 3.83 0.95
CA ILE A 25 29.59 4.26 0.15
C ILE A 25 29.80 5.76 0.41
N PRO A 26 30.95 6.19 0.96
CA PRO A 26 31.15 7.58 1.41
C PRO A 26 30.89 8.65 0.34
N THR A 27 31.19 8.34 -0.93
CA THR A 27 31.02 9.27 -2.06
C THR A 27 29.60 9.23 -2.66
N GLN A 28 28.79 8.25 -2.28
CA GLN A 28 27.52 7.90 -2.91
C GLN A 28 26.46 7.59 -1.86
N ARG A 29 26.16 8.56 -1.00
CA ARG A 29 25.24 8.36 0.13
C ARG A 29 23.79 8.72 -0.23
N TYR A 30 23.57 9.67 -1.13
CA TYR A 30 22.24 10.17 -1.47
C TYR A 30 22.00 10.21 -2.97
N ALA A 31 20.88 9.66 -3.44
CA ALA A 31 20.49 9.70 -4.84
C ALA A 31 19.22 10.52 -5.04
N ILE A 32 19.18 11.28 -6.13
CA ILE A 32 17.93 11.89 -6.61
C ILE A 32 17.22 10.89 -7.51
N ILE A 33 15.97 10.59 -7.16
CA ILE A 33 15.12 9.61 -7.83
C ILE A 33 13.86 10.31 -8.31
N SER A 34 13.42 9.98 -9.53
CA SER A 34 12.08 10.33 -10.02
C SER A 34 11.29 9.06 -10.26
N PHE A 35 10.07 9.00 -9.75
CA PHE A 35 9.13 7.94 -10.05
C PHE A 35 8.17 8.37 -11.15
N LEU A 36 7.81 7.42 -12.01
CA LEU A 36 6.70 7.53 -12.94
C LEU A 36 5.71 6.44 -12.58
N SER A 37 4.60 6.82 -11.95
CA SER A 37 3.61 5.88 -11.42
C SER A 37 2.22 6.19 -11.98
N PRO A 38 1.93 5.78 -13.24
CA PRO A 38 0.62 5.99 -13.85
C PRO A 38 -0.40 4.96 -13.33
N GLU A 39 -0.65 4.95 -12.02
CA GLU A 39 -1.42 3.90 -11.34
C GLU A 39 -2.86 3.77 -11.86
N LYS A 40 -3.49 4.91 -12.18
CA LYS A 40 -4.83 4.92 -12.79
C LYS A 40 -4.84 4.26 -14.18
N VAL A 41 -3.77 4.44 -14.96
CA VAL A 41 -3.63 3.83 -16.29
C VAL A 41 -3.35 2.33 -16.17
N ILE A 42 -2.56 1.93 -15.15
CA ILE A 42 -2.28 0.52 -14.87
C ILE A 42 -3.54 -0.22 -14.45
N GLN A 43 -4.35 0.35 -13.55
CA GLN A 43 -5.64 -0.25 -13.17
C GLN A 43 -6.59 -0.35 -14.37
N GLN A 44 -6.55 0.61 -15.30
CA GLN A 44 -7.29 0.53 -16.55
C GLN A 44 -6.76 -0.56 -17.48
N LYS A 45 -5.44 -0.78 -17.50
CA LYS A 45 -4.78 -1.86 -18.26
C LYS A 45 -5.20 -3.24 -17.77
N GLU A 46 -5.18 -3.48 -16.47
CA GLU A 46 -5.65 -4.75 -15.89
C GLU A 46 -7.12 -5.01 -16.20
N LYS A 47 -7.99 -4.01 -16.01
CA LYS A 47 -9.40 -4.11 -16.39
C LYS A 47 -9.60 -4.37 -17.89
N PHE A 48 -8.77 -3.75 -18.73
CA PHE A 48 -8.79 -3.98 -20.17
C PHE A 48 -8.38 -5.41 -20.54
N TYR A 49 -7.34 -5.95 -19.90
CA TYR A 49 -6.88 -7.33 -20.16
C TYR A 49 -7.93 -8.35 -19.70
N VAL A 50 -8.53 -8.14 -18.52
CA VAL A 50 -9.63 -8.99 -18.03
C VAL A 50 -10.83 -8.96 -18.97
N ARG A 51 -11.23 -7.77 -19.45
CA ARG A 51 -12.32 -7.66 -20.44
C ARG A 51 -12.01 -8.45 -21.71
N LYS A 52 -10.80 -8.32 -22.25
CA LYS A 52 -10.39 -9.03 -23.47
C LYS A 52 -10.29 -10.53 -23.26
N PHE A 53 -9.90 -10.97 -22.07
CA PHE A 53 -9.92 -12.37 -21.70
C PHE A 53 -11.34 -12.94 -21.62
N ILE A 54 -12.29 -12.19 -21.07
CA ILE A 54 -13.71 -12.62 -21.05
C ILE A 54 -14.24 -12.77 -22.48
N GLU A 55 -13.95 -11.82 -23.37
CA GLU A 55 -14.31 -11.91 -24.80
C GLU A 55 -13.66 -13.14 -25.47
N TRP A 56 -12.40 -13.44 -25.14
CA TRP A 56 -11.67 -14.61 -25.66
C TRP A 56 -12.22 -15.94 -25.11
N LEU A 57 -12.49 -16.03 -23.80
CA LEU A 57 -13.09 -17.18 -23.16
C LEU A 57 -14.48 -17.47 -23.73
N GLU A 58 -15.29 -16.44 -23.91
CA GLU A 58 -16.64 -16.57 -24.48
C GLU A 58 -16.57 -17.16 -25.91
N TYR A 59 -15.59 -16.75 -26.71
CA TYR A 59 -15.35 -17.29 -28.04
C TYR A 59 -14.84 -18.74 -28.00
N ASP A 60 -13.85 -19.04 -27.14
CA ASP A 60 -13.27 -20.38 -27.02
C ASP A 60 -14.31 -21.41 -26.54
N TRP A 61 -15.19 -21.03 -25.60
CA TRP A 61 -16.29 -21.89 -25.12
C TRP A 61 -17.33 -22.14 -26.21
N LYS A 62 -17.73 -21.09 -26.95
CA LYS A 62 -18.73 -21.20 -28.02
C LYS A 62 -18.23 -22.05 -29.19
N VAL A 63 -16.97 -21.90 -29.58
CA VAL A 63 -16.43 -22.60 -30.76
C VAL A 63 -16.05 -24.05 -30.44
N LYS A 64 -15.28 -24.30 -29.37
CA LYS A 64 -14.82 -25.68 -29.05
C LYS A 64 -15.96 -26.57 -28.55
N GLY A 65 -16.89 -26.02 -27.77
CA GLY A 65 -18.05 -26.78 -27.28
C GLY A 65 -18.99 -27.23 -28.41
N MET A 66 -19.18 -26.37 -29.42
CA MET A 66 -20.08 -26.67 -30.54
C MET A 66 -19.45 -27.58 -31.60
N GLU A 67 -18.15 -27.46 -31.87
CA GLU A 67 -17.46 -28.29 -32.87
C GLU A 67 -17.35 -29.77 -32.47
N HIS A 68 -17.04 -30.06 -31.19
CA HIS A 68 -16.88 -31.44 -30.73
C HIS A 68 -18.21 -32.19 -30.61
N LEU A 69 -19.30 -31.50 -30.29
CA LEU A 69 -20.63 -32.11 -30.17
C LEU A 69 -21.27 -32.41 -31.54
N MET A 70 -21.15 -31.48 -32.49
CA MET A 70 -21.63 -31.65 -33.87
C MET A 70 -20.88 -32.77 -34.61
N ALA A 71 -19.57 -32.90 -34.39
CA ALA A 71 -18.75 -33.91 -35.03
C ALA A 71 -19.02 -35.35 -34.51
N PHE A 72 -19.40 -35.51 -33.24
CA PHE A 72 -19.65 -36.83 -32.66
C PHE A 72 -21.03 -37.39 -33.05
N ILE A 73 -22.06 -36.55 -33.09
CA ILE A 73 -23.44 -37.01 -33.30
C ILE A 73 -23.77 -37.21 -34.79
N SER A 74 -23.22 -36.36 -35.68
CA SER A 74 -23.36 -36.54 -37.12
C SER A 74 -22.75 -37.87 -37.60
N LYS A 75 -21.65 -38.32 -36.98
CA LYS A 75 -20.89 -39.50 -37.43
C LYS A 75 -21.41 -40.84 -36.89
N LYS A 76 -22.07 -40.87 -35.74
CA LYS A 76 -22.49 -42.11 -35.07
C LYS A 76 -23.87 -42.62 -35.54
N TYR A 77 -24.74 -41.74 -36.05
CA TYR A 77 -26.12 -42.12 -36.36
C TYR A 77 -26.70 -41.61 -37.69
N SER A 78 -25.95 -40.84 -38.51
CA SER A 78 -26.49 -40.23 -39.76
C SER A 78 -27.81 -39.45 -39.55
N ILE A 79 -27.93 -38.74 -38.43
CA ILE A 79 -29.17 -38.07 -38.01
C ILE A 79 -29.28 -36.68 -38.65
N LYS A 80 -30.52 -36.28 -38.96
CA LYS A 80 -30.88 -34.95 -39.47
C LYS A 80 -30.78 -33.89 -38.37
N VAL A 81 -30.35 -32.69 -38.76
CA VAL A 81 -29.89 -31.61 -37.88
C VAL A 81 -30.93 -31.13 -36.85
N ASP A 82 -32.23 -31.31 -37.10
CA ASP A 82 -33.29 -30.71 -36.27
C ASP A 82 -33.45 -31.34 -34.88
N ASP A 83 -33.32 -32.66 -34.73
CA ASP A 83 -33.44 -33.32 -33.40
C ASP A 83 -32.22 -33.03 -32.51
N LEU A 84 -31.08 -32.72 -33.13
CA LEU A 84 -29.82 -32.40 -32.46
C LEU A 84 -29.89 -31.09 -31.64
N MET A 85 -30.73 -30.16 -32.09
CA MET A 85 -30.92 -28.87 -31.45
C MET A 85 -31.69 -28.97 -30.14
N ASN A 86 -32.57 -29.97 -29.98
CA ASN A 86 -33.35 -30.15 -28.75
C ASN A 86 -32.51 -30.78 -27.62
N ASP A 87 -31.69 -31.79 -27.91
CA ASP A 87 -30.79 -32.42 -26.91
C ASP A 87 -29.71 -31.46 -26.39
N MET A 88 -29.30 -30.48 -27.21
CA MET A 88 -28.39 -29.41 -26.81
C MET A 88 -28.93 -28.58 -25.63
N GLN A 89 -30.25 -28.38 -25.55
CA GLN A 89 -30.86 -27.65 -24.44
C GLN A 89 -30.84 -28.45 -23.13
N GLU A 90 -30.81 -29.78 -23.20
CA GLU A 90 -30.79 -30.65 -22.02
C GLU A 90 -29.37 -30.92 -21.53
N PHE A 91 -28.40 -31.04 -22.44
CA PHE A 91 -26.96 -31.15 -22.13
C PHE A 91 -26.41 -29.91 -21.39
N THR A 92 -26.92 -28.72 -21.73
CA THR A 92 -26.52 -27.45 -21.09
C THR A 92 -26.87 -27.43 -19.59
N LYS A 93 -27.89 -28.18 -19.14
CA LYS A 93 -28.28 -28.25 -17.71
C LYS A 93 -27.36 -29.13 -16.87
N VAL A 94 -26.73 -30.15 -17.47
CA VAL A 94 -25.82 -31.09 -16.78
C VAL A 94 -24.37 -30.55 -16.76
N HIS A 95 -23.93 -29.90 -17.83
CA HIS A 95 -22.54 -29.45 -17.98
C HIS A 95 -22.17 -28.25 -17.11
N ASN A 96 -23.16 -27.52 -16.57
CA ASN A 96 -22.94 -26.42 -15.63
C ASN A 96 -22.26 -26.84 -14.30
N GLU A 97 -22.32 -28.12 -13.92
CA GLU A 97 -21.60 -28.63 -12.74
C GLU A 97 -20.12 -28.93 -13.03
N ASP A 98 -19.73 -29.26 -14.26
CA ASP A 98 -18.32 -29.50 -14.67
C ASP A 98 -17.55 -28.20 -14.95
N ILE A 99 -18.25 -27.15 -15.40
CA ILE A 99 -17.71 -25.79 -15.58
C ILE A 99 -17.13 -25.22 -14.28
N ARG A 100 -17.55 -25.73 -13.11
CA ARG A 100 -17.03 -25.33 -11.79
C ARG A 100 -15.59 -25.77 -11.50
N LYS A 101 -14.95 -26.59 -12.36
CA LYS A 101 -13.55 -27.05 -12.15
C LYS A 101 -12.54 -26.53 -13.18
N THR A 102 -12.95 -25.69 -14.13
CA THR A 102 -12.03 -25.07 -15.09
C THR A 102 -11.16 -24.05 -14.37
N ASP A 103 -9.85 -24.28 -14.30
CA ASP A 103 -8.91 -23.38 -13.64
C ASP A 103 -8.74 -22.10 -14.48
N VAL A 104 -9.60 -21.12 -14.20
CA VAL A 104 -9.65 -19.82 -14.89
C VAL A 104 -8.27 -19.16 -14.88
N GLN A 105 -7.47 -19.45 -13.87
CA GLN A 105 -6.11 -18.96 -13.71
C GLN A 105 -5.15 -19.50 -14.77
N GLU A 106 -5.16 -20.81 -15.06
CA GLU A 106 -4.32 -21.38 -16.12
C GLU A 106 -4.71 -20.84 -17.51
N SER A 107 -6.01 -20.71 -17.75
CA SER A 107 -6.53 -20.15 -19.01
C SER A 107 -6.11 -18.68 -19.19
N TRP A 108 -6.09 -17.91 -18.10
CA TRP A 108 -5.62 -16.53 -18.08
C TRP A 108 -4.12 -16.44 -18.41
N GLU A 109 -3.29 -17.30 -17.84
CA GLU A 109 -1.84 -17.33 -18.12
C GLU A 109 -1.55 -17.65 -19.59
N VAL A 110 -2.25 -18.64 -20.15
CA VAL A 110 -2.14 -18.99 -21.58
C VAL A 110 -2.60 -17.85 -22.48
N PHE A 111 -3.70 -17.18 -22.12
CA PHE A 111 -4.22 -16.03 -22.86
C PHE A 111 -3.22 -14.87 -22.87
N LEU A 112 -2.65 -14.53 -21.72
CA LEU A 112 -1.64 -13.48 -21.62
C LEU A 112 -0.41 -13.84 -22.45
N LEU A 113 0.13 -15.06 -22.32
CA LEU A 113 1.34 -15.46 -23.05
C LEU A 113 1.16 -15.40 -24.58
N LYS A 114 -0.03 -15.71 -25.08
CA LYS A 114 -0.32 -15.68 -26.53
C LYS A 114 -0.55 -14.27 -27.06
N ASN A 115 -1.26 -13.45 -26.29
CA ASN A 115 -1.79 -12.16 -26.78
C ASN A 115 -1.07 -10.94 -26.20
N GLU A 116 -0.01 -11.11 -25.41
CA GLU A 116 0.68 -10.04 -24.68
C GLU A 116 1.02 -8.84 -25.57
N LYS A 117 1.70 -9.08 -26.70
CA LYS A 117 2.13 -8.01 -27.62
C LYS A 117 0.95 -7.29 -28.28
N GLU A 118 -0.09 -8.02 -28.63
CA GLU A 118 -1.26 -7.44 -29.27
C GLU A 118 -2.07 -6.60 -28.29
N LEU A 119 -2.31 -7.13 -27.08
CA LEU A 119 -3.00 -6.43 -26.01
C LEU A 119 -2.25 -5.16 -25.59
N GLU A 120 -0.93 -5.20 -25.52
CA GLU A 120 -0.09 -4.04 -25.21
C GLU A 120 -0.26 -2.93 -26.26
N ASN A 121 -0.24 -3.29 -27.54
CA ASN A 121 -0.39 -2.35 -28.64
C ASN A 121 -1.80 -1.74 -28.66
N LEU A 122 -2.83 -2.58 -28.56
CA LEU A 122 -4.24 -2.14 -28.51
C LEU A 122 -4.49 -1.20 -27.33
N PHE A 123 -3.94 -1.54 -26.16
CA PHE A 123 -4.06 -0.69 -24.99
C PHE A 123 -3.31 0.63 -25.17
N SER A 124 -2.09 0.58 -25.71
CA SER A 124 -1.28 1.77 -26.00
C SER A 124 -2.01 2.73 -26.95
N GLU A 125 -2.63 2.22 -28.01
CA GLU A 125 -3.44 3.02 -28.94
C GLU A 125 -4.67 3.62 -28.25
N THR A 126 -5.40 2.81 -27.47
CA THR A 126 -6.62 3.25 -26.77
C THR A 126 -6.36 4.40 -25.80
N VAL A 127 -5.20 4.37 -25.13
CA VAL A 127 -4.81 5.39 -24.15
C VAL A 127 -4.04 6.55 -24.80
N GLY A 128 -3.75 6.48 -26.11
CA GLY A 128 -3.03 7.52 -26.84
C GLY A 128 -1.54 7.59 -26.46
N PHE A 129 -0.90 6.43 -26.35
CA PHE A 129 0.52 6.24 -26.02
C PHE A 129 0.98 6.92 -24.72
N ARG A 130 0.06 7.13 -23.76
CA ARG A 130 0.45 7.55 -22.41
C ARG A 130 1.23 6.43 -21.74
N THR A 131 2.16 6.79 -20.87
CA THR A 131 2.96 5.82 -20.15
C THR A 131 2.07 4.93 -19.29
N ASN A 132 2.22 3.63 -19.48
CA ASN A 132 1.45 2.57 -18.83
C ASN A 132 2.35 1.60 -18.04
N VAL A 133 3.63 1.98 -17.86
CA VAL A 133 4.64 1.23 -17.13
C VAL A 133 5.14 2.08 -15.97
N ARG A 134 5.35 1.42 -14.83
CA ARG A 134 6.02 1.98 -13.67
C ARG A 134 7.49 2.22 -14.00
N GLY A 135 7.96 3.46 -13.87
CA GLY A 135 9.33 3.85 -14.18
C GLY A 135 10.06 4.38 -12.96
N VAL A 136 11.33 4.02 -12.82
CA VAL A 136 12.27 4.64 -11.89
C VAL A 136 13.38 5.29 -12.70
N LYS A 137 13.69 6.54 -12.38
CA LYS A 137 14.83 7.24 -12.94
C LYS A 137 15.77 7.68 -11.83
N VAL A 138 16.91 7.01 -11.74
CA VAL A 138 18.04 7.44 -10.90
C VAL A 138 18.81 8.50 -11.67
N ARG A 139 19.02 9.67 -11.06
CA ARG A 139 19.60 10.83 -11.76
C ARG A 139 21.06 11.04 -11.45
N ARG A 140 21.34 11.42 -10.21
CA ARG A 140 22.68 11.73 -9.73
C ARG A 140 22.78 11.31 -8.27
N VAL A 141 23.98 10.91 -7.90
CA VAL A 141 24.32 10.50 -6.53
C VAL A 141 25.33 11.49 -5.96
N PHE A 142 25.18 11.79 -4.67
CA PHE A 142 25.95 12.76 -3.91
C PHE A 142 26.47 12.12 -2.62
N ALA A 143 27.59 12.64 -2.13
CA ALA A 143 28.13 12.29 -0.82
C ALA A 143 27.35 12.99 0.32
N ASN A 144 27.01 14.26 0.10
CA ASN A 144 26.40 15.14 1.11
C ASN A 144 24.93 15.42 0.81
N LEU A 145 24.11 15.51 1.88
CA LEU A 145 22.69 15.84 1.77
C LEU A 145 22.45 17.27 1.26
N GLU A 146 23.22 18.24 1.77
CA GLU A 146 23.06 19.65 1.40
C GLU A 146 23.30 19.90 -0.10
N GLU A 147 24.32 19.25 -0.66
CA GLU A 147 24.60 19.30 -2.11
C GLU A 147 23.45 18.70 -2.92
N CYS A 148 22.89 17.58 -2.45
CA CYS A 148 21.75 16.92 -3.06
C CYS A 148 20.50 17.82 -3.05
N GLN A 149 20.20 18.46 -1.91
CA GLN A 149 19.07 19.37 -1.76
C GLN A 149 19.20 20.61 -2.66
N ASN A 150 20.38 21.23 -2.68
CA ASN A 150 20.64 22.39 -3.54
C ASN A 150 20.50 22.05 -5.02
N TYR A 151 21.01 20.88 -5.43
CA TYR A 151 20.89 20.44 -6.81
C TYR A 151 19.44 20.04 -7.17
N THR A 152 18.69 19.49 -6.23
CA THR A 152 17.26 19.18 -6.40
C THR A 152 16.45 20.44 -6.70
N LYS A 153 16.74 21.55 -6.00
CA LYS A 153 16.12 22.88 -6.28
C LYS A 153 16.40 23.37 -7.69
N VAL A 154 17.60 23.13 -8.22
CA VAL A 154 17.95 23.45 -9.62
C VAL A 154 17.18 22.53 -10.58
N MET A 155 17.08 21.24 -10.28
CA MET A 155 16.35 20.28 -11.11
C MET A 155 14.85 20.54 -11.14
N GLN A 156 14.25 20.96 -10.04
CA GLN A 156 12.82 21.29 -9.96
C GLN A 156 12.46 22.43 -10.92
N ARG A 157 13.35 23.42 -11.07
CA ARG A 157 13.18 24.50 -12.07
C ARG A 157 13.33 24.02 -13.50
N LYS A 158 14.26 23.09 -13.74
CA LYS A 158 14.53 22.55 -15.09
C LYS A 158 13.44 21.55 -15.55
N TYR A 159 12.87 20.79 -14.61
CA TYR A 159 11.90 19.74 -14.84
C TYR A 159 10.70 19.88 -13.88
N PRO A 160 9.83 20.88 -14.09
CA PRO A 160 8.73 21.18 -13.15
C PRO A 160 7.63 20.11 -13.11
N ARG A 161 7.63 19.16 -14.06
CA ARG A 161 6.65 18.06 -14.12
C ARG A 161 7.10 16.80 -13.39
N ASP A 162 8.38 16.73 -13.03
CA ASP A 162 8.95 15.53 -12.44
C ASP A 162 8.87 15.64 -10.92
N ASN A 163 8.27 14.64 -10.29
CA ASN A 163 8.36 14.49 -8.84
C ASN A 163 9.79 14.04 -8.50
N LEU A 164 10.45 14.79 -7.60
CA LEU A 164 11.83 14.55 -7.20
C LEU A 164 11.86 14.07 -5.76
N TYR A 165 12.52 12.94 -5.54
CA TYR A 165 12.71 12.33 -4.23
C TYR A 165 14.20 12.20 -3.95
N ILE A 166 14.60 12.42 -2.70
CA ILE A 166 15.95 12.18 -2.22
C ILE A 166 15.93 10.89 -1.41
N GLY A 167 16.66 9.89 -1.89
CA GLY A 167 16.79 8.59 -1.24
C GLY A 167 18.21 8.36 -0.74
N LYS A 168 18.35 7.69 0.40
CA LYS A 168 19.64 7.19 0.85
C LYS A 168 20.01 5.94 0.03
N VAL A 169 21.24 5.89 -0.45
CA VAL A 169 21.77 4.74 -1.21
C VAL A 169 22.02 3.59 -0.23
N GLY A 170 21.58 2.39 -0.61
CA GLY A 170 21.67 1.19 0.22
C GLY A 170 20.48 0.98 1.15
N CYS A 171 19.49 1.88 1.15
CA CYS A 171 18.26 1.71 1.93
C CYS A 171 17.07 1.39 1.01
N TRP A 172 16.14 0.60 1.51
CA TRP A 172 14.86 0.36 0.86
C TRP A 172 14.01 1.63 0.86
N LEU A 173 13.45 1.98 -0.30
CA LEU A 173 12.61 3.16 -0.47
C LEU A 173 11.21 2.74 -0.90
N PRO A 174 10.15 3.33 -0.32
CA PRO A 174 8.79 3.06 -0.76
C PRO A 174 8.59 3.52 -2.21
N TRP A 175 7.80 2.76 -2.96
CA TRP A 175 7.44 3.12 -4.32
C TRP A 175 6.44 4.28 -4.32
N ASP A 176 6.83 5.43 -4.91
CA ASP A 176 5.97 6.61 -5.10
C ASP A 176 5.16 7.00 -3.84
N PRO A 177 5.83 7.33 -2.71
CA PRO A 177 5.14 7.62 -1.45
C PRO A 177 4.30 8.90 -1.57
N SER A 178 3.14 8.90 -0.89
CA SER A 178 2.30 10.10 -0.78
C SER A 178 3.02 11.20 0.01
N GLU A 179 2.81 12.46 -0.38
CA GLU A 179 3.43 13.63 0.27
C GLU A 179 3.20 13.69 1.79
N HIS A 180 2.02 13.26 2.25
CA HIS A 180 1.67 13.28 3.67
C HIS A 180 2.47 12.30 4.53
N LEU A 181 2.98 11.22 3.91
CA LEU A 181 3.77 10.22 4.62
C LEU A 181 5.25 10.64 4.72
N LEU A 182 5.68 11.61 3.90
CA LEU A 182 7.06 12.04 3.87
C LEU A 182 7.35 13.02 5.03
N PRO A 183 8.45 12.80 5.77
CA PRO A 183 8.82 13.68 6.89
C PRO A 183 9.11 15.10 6.40
N GLU A 184 9.86 15.21 5.30
CA GLU A 184 10.31 16.47 4.71
C GLU A 184 9.77 16.60 3.28
N VAL A 185 8.94 17.62 3.06
CA VAL A 185 8.40 17.97 1.73
C VAL A 185 8.72 19.43 1.48
N GLU A 186 9.47 19.70 0.41
CA GLU A 186 9.72 21.04 -0.09
C GLU A 186 9.02 21.22 -1.45
N TYR A 187 8.09 22.17 -1.50
CA TYR A 187 7.41 22.63 -2.70
C TYR A 187 8.26 23.65 -3.49
N ALA A 188 7.97 23.78 -4.78
CA ALA A 188 8.62 24.77 -5.63
C ALA A 188 8.30 26.22 -5.21
N GLU A 189 7.10 26.43 -4.66
CA GLU A 189 6.63 27.73 -4.17
C GLU A 189 7.04 27.97 -2.72
N LYS A 190 7.73 29.09 -2.50
CA LYS A 190 8.20 29.48 -1.16
C LYS A 190 7.06 29.78 -0.19
N GLU A 191 6.01 30.45 -0.67
CA GLU A 191 4.85 30.80 0.15
C GLU A 191 4.10 29.55 0.64
N LEU A 192 3.97 28.54 -0.23
CA LEU A 192 3.38 27.26 0.12
C LEU A 192 4.22 26.51 1.17
N ASN A 193 5.55 26.54 1.05
CA ASN A 193 6.44 25.97 2.07
C ASN A 193 6.27 26.64 3.43
N GLU A 194 6.19 27.97 3.46
CA GLU A 194 5.97 28.71 4.71
C GLU A 194 4.61 28.38 5.31
N LEU A 195 3.56 28.27 4.50
CA LEU A 195 2.22 27.91 4.94
C LEU A 195 2.19 26.49 5.55
N MET A 196 2.78 25.51 4.86
CA MET A 196 2.83 24.12 5.31
C MET A 196 3.68 23.96 6.58
N ARG A 197 4.79 24.70 6.69
CA ARG A 197 5.60 24.74 7.90
C ARG A 197 4.81 25.31 9.08
N LYS A 198 4.13 26.44 8.90
CA LYS A 198 3.27 27.03 9.95
C LYS A 198 2.13 26.10 10.34
N TYR A 199 1.54 25.37 9.39
CA TYR A 199 0.52 24.36 9.67
C TYR A 199 1.04 23.25 10.58
N LYS A 200 2.20 22.65 10.23
CA LYS A 200 2.86 21.62 11.06
C LYS A 200 3.26 22.14 12.44
N GLU A 201 3.81 23.36 12.51
CA GLU A 201 4.15 24.01 13.79
C GLU A 201 2.89 24.24 14.66
N ASN A 202 1.78 24.67 14.07
CA ASN A 202 0.51 24.84 14.78
C ASN A 202 -0.09 23.51 15.27
N GLU A 203 -0.01 22.46 14.46
CA GLU A 203 -0.46 21.12 14.83
C GLU A 203 0.35 20.57 16.01
N ALA A 204 1.69 20.66 15.94
CA ALA A 204 2.57 20.27 17.03
C ALA A 204 2.31 21.08 18.31
N ASN A 205 2.11 22.41 18.17
CA ASN A 205 1.78 23.27 19.31
C ASN A 205 0.45 22.86 19.95
N ARG A 206 -0.59 22.58 19.15
CA ARG A 206 -1.89 22.12 19.65
C ARG A 206 -1.77 20.84 20.48
N ASP A 207 -1.00 19.88 19.97
CA ASP A 207 -0.83 18.59 20.64
C ASP A 207 0.00 18.75 21.94
N MET A 208 1.04 19.59 21.93
CA MET A 208 1.76 19.97 23.15
C MET A 208 0.84 20.62 24.18
N PHE A 209 0.03 21.61 23.80
CA PHE A 209 -0.91 22.25 24.72
C PHE A 209 -1.91 21.25 25.31
N PHE A 210 -2.40 20.30 24.51
CA PHE A 210 -3.30 19.25 24.98
C PHE A 210 -2.63 18.31 25.99
N GLU A 211 -1.37 17.92 25.74
CA GLU A 211 -0.59 17.13 26.68
C GLU A 211 -0.29 17.89 27.98
N GLU A 212 0.03 19.18 27.89
CA GLU A 212 0.24 20.04 29.05
C GLU A 212 -1.03 20.18 29.88
N GLU A 213 -2.19 20.43 29.26
CA GLU A 213 -3.47 20.47 29.95
C GLU A 213 -3.79 19.15 30.65
N LYS A 214 -3.54 18.01 29.96
CA LYS A 214 -3.76 16.68 30.53
C LYS A 214 -2.84 16.44 31.73
N ARG A 215 -1.57 16.85 31.65
CA ARG A 215 -0.59 16.78 32.74
C ARG A 215 -1.02 17.63 33.93
N GLN A 216 -1.44 18.87 33.69
CA GLN A 216 -1.93 19.78 34.73
C GLN A 216 -3.18 19.22 35.43
N LYS A 217 -4.15 18.68 34.69
CA LYS A 217 -5.34 18.03 35.27
C LYS A 217 -4.97 16.83 36.13
N LEU A 218 -4.03 16.00 35.68
CA LEU A 218 -3.56 14.82 36.44
C LEU A 218 -2.82 15.23 37.72
N GLU A 219 -1.98 16.26 37.65
CA GLU A 219 -1.29 16.82 38.83
C GLU A 219 -2.26 17.42 39.84
N ALA A 220 -3.27 18.18 39.38
CA ALA A 220 -4.31 18.73 40.22
C ALA A 220 -5.11 17.61 40.91
N GLN A 221 -5.51 16.56 40.18
CA GLN A 221 -6.19 15.39 40.75
C GLN A 221 -5.33 14.65 41.78
N LYS A 222 -4.01 14.49 41.53
CA LYS A 222 -3.09 13.86 42.49
C LYS A 222 -2.96 14.69 43.77
N LYS A 223 -2.86 16.02 43.65
CA LYS A 223 -2.81 16.94 44.81
C LYS A 223 -4.11 16.88 45.61
N GLU A 224 -5.27 16.96 44.96
CA GLU A 224 -6.57 16.87 45.63
C GLU A 224 -6.75 15.50 46.34
N ASN A 225 -6.36 14.40 45.70
CA ASN A 225 -6.40 13.07 46.32
C ASN A 225 -5.43 12.94 47.52
N ALA A 226 -4.25 13.55 47.44
CA ALA A 226 -3.30 13.57 48.56
C ALA A 226 -3.83 14.41 49.74
N GLU A 227 -4.47 15.55 49.46
CA GLU A 227 -5.11 16.39 50.47
C GLU A 227 -6.30 15.68 51.14
N ARG A 228 -7.16 15.00 50.36
CA ARG A 228 -8.24 14.17 50.91
C ARG A 228 -7.72 13.07 51.83
N ARG A 229 -6.62 12.38 51.45
CA ARG A 229 -5.97 11.36 52.30
C ARG A 229 -5.40 11.95 53.60
N LYS A 230 -4.76 13.12 53.53
CA LYS A 230 -4.26 13.83 54.73
C LYS A 230 -5.40 14.25 55.64
N HIS A 231 -6.49 14.78 55.10
CA HIS A 231 -7.68 15.14 55.88
C HIS A 231 -8.31 13.92 56.56
N GLN A 232 -8.39 12.77 55.89
CA GLN A 232 -8.86 11.52 56.50
C GLN A 232 -7.96 11.05 57.64
N GLN A 233 -6.63 11.09 57.47
CA GLN A 233 -5.69 10.70 58.54
C GLN A 233 -5.75 11.64 59.77
N VAL A 234 -6.05 12.92 59.57
CA VAL A 234 -6.21 13.88 60.68
C VAL A 234 -7.53 13.64 61.44
N LEU A 235 -8.58 13.17 60.77
CA LEU A 235 -9.86 12.82 61.41
C LEU A 235 -9.80 11.48 62.18
N GLU A 236 -8.91 10.56 61.79
CA GLU A 236 -8.74 9.25 62.46
C GLU A 236 -7.82 9.29 63.70
N ASN A 237 -7.05 10.37 63.93
CA ASN A 237 -6.24 10.54 65.13
C ASN A 237 -6.96 11.43 66.17
N PRO A 238 -7.47 10.89 67.30
CA PRO A 238 -8.10 11.71 68.33
C PRO A 238 -7.05 12.60 69.06
N PRO A 239 -7.43 13.80 69.53
CA PRO A 239 -6.52 14.69 70.25
C PRO A 239 -6.09 14.06 71.58
N VAL A 240 -4.77 13.93 71.78
CA VAL A 240 -4.19 13.42 73.03
C VAL A 240 -4.43 14.44 74.14
N HIS A 241 -5.18 14.05 75.18
CA HIS A 241 -5.53 14.90 76.31
C HIS A 241 -4.28 15.17 77.20
N PRO A 242 -4.00 16.43 77.61
CA PRO A 242 -2.78 16.79 78.34
C PRO A 242 -2.93 16.55 79.84
N SER A 243 -3.10 15.30 80.26
CA SER A 243 -3.17 14.97 81.68
C SER A 243 -2.59 13.59 81.97
N GLU A 244 -1.27 13.48 81.87
CA GLU A 244 -0.47 12.46 82.55
C GLU A 244 0.99 12.94 82.59
N GLY A 245 1.24 13.89 83.50
CA GLY A 245 2.55 14.48 83.73
C GLY A 245 2.62 15.05 85.13
N ALA A 246 2.19 14.26 86.13
CA ALA A 246 2.26 14.65 87.52
C ALA A 246 2.40 13.43 88.43
N ILE A 247 3.56 13.36 89.10
CA ILE A 247 3.86 12.69 90.40
C ILE A 247 4.05 11.14 90.24
N ARG A 248 5.19 10.51 90.58
CA ARG A 248 5.92 10.56 91.87
C ARG A 248 7.40 10.20 91.78
N ASP A 249 8.18 10.99 92.53
CA ASP A 249 9.42 10.61 93.19
C ASP A 249 9.27 9.37 94.07
N LEU A 250 10.24 8.46 93.99
CA LEU A 250 11.07 7.90 95.08
C LEU A 250 12.02 6.83 94.52
#